data_AF-A0A1D6DWV4-F1
#
_entry.id   AF-A0A1D6DWV4-F1
#
_cell.length_a   1.000
_cell.length_b   1.000
_cell.length_c   1.000
_cell.angle_alpha   90.00
_cell.angle_beta   90.00
_cell.angle_gamma   90.00
#
_symmetry.space_group_name_H-M   'P 1'
#
loop_
_entity.id
_entity.type
_entity.pdbx_description
1 polymer ?
#
loop_
_entity_poly.entity_id
_entity_poly.type
_entity_poly.pdbx_seq_one_letter_code
_entity_poly.pdbx_strand_id
1 'polypeptide(L)'
;MPVWLLFFALGISSDKEVFDMIDMQDCDASVINTISATIKESDKLCEDFRKSDKARQYVDELVKSSRFPPAESFDDYIARFLFPDISGNRNKALFLGYMVKCLLMAFTGKRKCDNKDDFRNKRLDLPGELLGRELRAQLRLAEKRMVKAIQRDLNSDRELQDLERYIDASIVTNGLNRAFSTGSWCHPYKRAERCSGIVATLRRTNPLQMMSDLRKTRQRVAYAGKAGDARYPNPSYWGKLCFMSTPDGENCGLVKNLAVTAIVSSRVMQPLIESFISCGMSKLNDIPTEHIQRMDKIFLNGNWVGSCENSASFVFRLRCMRRSSLIDPQVTSFFHGWSLSALTYLQSLLRCLVCRFSICTLFLF
;
A
#
# COMPACT_ATOMS: atom_id res chain seq x y z
N MET A 1 -8.02 21.99 -5.04
CA MET A 1 -6.67 22.55 -5.20
C MET A 1 -6.09 22.06 -6.52
N PRO A 2 -5.79 22.97 -7.46
CA PRO A 2 -5.11 22.63 -8.71
C PRO A 2 -3.77 21.94 -8.45
N VAL A 3 -3.43 20.95 -9.29
CA VAL A 3 -2.19 20.16 -9.12
C VAL A 3 -0.93 21.01 -9.31
N TRP A 4 -1.01 22.05 -10.16
CA TRP A 4 0.12 22.93 -10.46
C TRP A 4 0.58 23.71 -9.22
N LEU A 5 -0.36 24.25 -8.43
CA LEU A 5 -0.03 24.91 -7.15
C LEU A 5 0.67 23.97 -6.17
N LEU A 6 0.30 22.68 -6.16
CA LEU A 6 0.94 21.69 -5.30
C LEU A 6 2.40 21.42 -5.73
N PHE A 7 2.70 21.38 -7.03
CA PHE A 7 4.09 21.24 -7.50
C PHE A 7 4.96 22.43 -7.04
N PHE A 8 4.48 23.65 -7.20
CA PHE A 8 5.23 24.84 -6.76
C PHE A 8 5.32 24.93 -5.23
N ALA A 9 4.30 24.51 -4.49
CA ALA A 9 4.35 24.42 -3.03
C ALA A 9 5.38 23.38 -2.53
N LEU A 10 5.67 22.35 -3.33
CA LEU A 10 6.75 21.38 -3.06
C LEU A 10 8.15 21.90 -3.45
N GLY A 11 8.26 23.14 -3.95
CA GLY A 11 9.53 23.79 -4.26
C GLY A 11 9.99 23.64 -5.72
N ILE A 12 9.10 23.25 -6.64
CA ILE A 12 9.42 23.25 -8.07
C ILE A 12 9.40 24.68 -8.61
N SER A 13 10.38 25.02 -9.46
CA SER A 13 10.67 26.41 -9.81
C SER A 13 10.06 26.85 -11.14
N SER A 14 9.82 25.91 -12.06
CA SER A 14 9.39 26.21 -13.42
C SER A 14 8.33 25.24 -13.94
N ASP A 15 7.45 25.74 -14.82
CA ASP A 15 6.45 24.93 -15.49
C ASP A 15 7.11 23.82 -16.33
N LYS A 16 8.25 24.12 -16.97
CA LYS A 16 9.04 23.15 -17.73
C LYS A 16 9.48 21.98 -16.86
N GLU A 17 9.99 22.25 -15.65
CA GLU A 17 10.39 21.19 -14.73
C GLU A 17 9.20 20.32 -14.32
N VAL A 18 8.02 20.90 -14.10
CA VAL A 18 6.78 20.13 -13.83
C VAL A 18 6.40 19.23 -15.01
N PHE A 19 6.41 19.77 -16.23
CA PHE A 19 6.19 18.99 -17.46
C PHE A 19 7.20 17.84 -17.56
N ASP A 20 8.46 18.12 -17.24
CA ASP A 20 9.52 17.14 -17.29
C ASP A 20 9.34 16.02 -16.25
N MET A 21 8.81 16.33 -15.07
CA MET A 21 8.47 15.34 -14.04
C MET A 21 7.29 14.45 -14.42
N ILE A 22 6.31 15.00 -15.15
CA ILE A 22 5.15 14.23 -15.64
C ILE A 22 5.59 13.30 -16.77
N ASP A 23 6.69 13.58 -17.47
CA ASP A 23 7.32 12.65 -18.42
C ASP A 23 6.34 12.25 -19.56
N MET A 24 5.87 13.24 -20.31
CA MET A 24 4.93 13.03 -21.42
C MET A 24 5.49 13.58 -22.74
N GLN A 25 6.51 12.90 -23.27
CA GLN A 25 7.18 13.27 -24.52
C GLN A 25 6.26 13.09 -25.75
N ASP A 26 5.38 12.08 -25.76
CA ASP A 26 4.43 11.81 -26.84
C ASP A 26 3.00 12.28 -26.50
N CYS A 27 2.91 13.56 -26.12
CA CYS A 27 1.65 14.21 -25.76
C CYS A 27 0.80 14.54 -26.99
N ASP A 28 -0.44 14.05 -27.01
CA ASP A 28 -1.43 14.50 -27.99
C ASP A 28 -1.82 15.96 -27.67
N ALA A 29 -2.20 16.75 -28.68
CA ALA A 29 -2.59 18.16 -28.47
C ALA A 29 -3.73 18.33 -27.43
N SER A 30 -4.60 17.32 -27.29
CA SER A 30 -5.65 17.28 -26.28
C SER A 30 -5.09 17.32 -24.86
N VAL A 31 -4.04 16.54 -24.58
CA VAL A 31 -3.38 16.47 -23.26
C VAL A 31 -2.71 17.80 -22.94
N ILE A 32 -2.02 18.39 -23.91
CA ILE A 32 -1.36 19.70 -23.77
C ILE A 32 -2.39 20.77 -23.43
N ASN A 33 -3.54 20.77 -24.12
CA ASN A 33 -4.63 21.70 -23.84
C ASN A 33 -5.21 21.51 -22.43
N THR A 34 -5.38 20.27 -21.98
CA THR A 34 -5.83 19.97 -20.60
C THR A 34 -4.84 20.51 -19.57
N ILE A 35 -3.54 20.28 -19.75
CA ILE A 35 -2.52 20.81 -18.84
C ILE A 35 -2.52 22.35 -18.87
N SER A 36 -2.57 22.96 -20.06
CA SER A 36 -2.66 24.42 -20.20
C SER A 36 -3.87 25.01 -19.46
N ALA A 37 -5.02 24.33 -19.50
CA ALA A 37 -6.20 24.74 -18.74
C ALA A 37 -5.95 24.70 -17.22
N THR A 38 -5.29 23.65 -16.70
CA THR A 38 -4.94 23.58 -15.27
C THR A 38 -3.95 24.66 -14.82
N ILE A 39 -3.02 25.05 -15.70
CA ILE A 39 -2.09 26.15 -15.43
C ILE A 39 -2.86 27.48 -15.34
N LYS A 40 -3.75 27.75 -16.30
CA LYS A 40 -4.58 28.96 -16.30
C LYS A 40 -5.52 29.03 -15.09
N GLU A 41 -6.07 27.90 -14.65
CA GLU A 41 -6.88 27.83 -13.43
C GLU A 41 -6.04 28.14 -12.18
N SER A 42 -4.81 27.62 -12.12
CA SER A 42 -3.89 27.89 -11.02
C SER A 42 -3.52 29.37 -10.93
N ASP A 43 -3.28 30.01 -12.08
CA ASP A 43 -2.96 31.43 -12.20
C ASP A 43 -4.11 32.34 -11.74
N LYS A 44 -5.36 31.96 -12.08
CA LYS A 44 -6.57 32.67 -11.63
C LYS A 44 -6.81 32.57 -10.12
N LEU A 45 -6.44 31.43 -9.51
CA LEU A 45 -6.67 31.19 -8.09
C LEU A 45 -5.58 31.80 -7.20
N CYS A 46 -4.33 31.82 -7.68
CA CYS A 46 -3.19 32.39 -6.97
C CYS A 46 -2.32 33.16 -7.97
N GLU A 47 -2.53 34.48 -8.05
CA GLU A 47 -1.77 35.34 -8.96
C GLU A 47 -0.27 35.32 -8.61
N ASP A 48 0.55 35.14 -9.65
CA ASP A 48 1.98 34.93 -9.56
C ASP A 48 2.40 33.75 -8.66
N PHE A 49 1.65 32.65 -8.61
CA PHE A 49 2.05 31.48 -7.79
C PHE A 49 3.48 30.95 -8.08
N ARG A 50 4.06 31.32 -9.24
CA ARG A 50 5.44 31.03 -9.65
C ARG A 50 6.49 31.81 -8.86
N LYS A 51 6.14 32.92 -8.21
CA LYS A 51 7.05 33.67 -7.34
C LYS A 51 7.32 32.87 -6.06
N SER A 52 8.51 33.06 -5.50
CA SER A 52 8.97 32.33 -4.32
C SER A 52 7.94 32.36 -3.20
N ASP A 53 7.60 31.18 -2.70
CA ASP A 53 6.76 30.92 -1.52
C ASP A 53 5.25 31.25 -1.64
N LYS A 54 4.78 31.94 -2.69
CA LYS A 54 3.35 32.26 -2.87
C LYS A 54 2.47 31.00 -2.95
N ALA A 55 2.85 30.02 -3.77
CA ALA A 55 2.12 28.76 -3.87
C ALA A 55 2.09 28.01 -2.52
N ARG A 56 3.18 28.05 -1.77
CA ARG A 56 3.30 27.40 -0.46
C ARG A 56 2.40 28.08 0.57
N GLN A 57 2.38 29.41 0.63
CA GLN A 57 1.47 30.19 1.49
C GLN A 57 0.01 29.89 1.17
N TYR A 58 -0.36 29.89 -0.11
CA TYR A 58 -1.72 29.57 -0.53
C TYR A 58 -2.15 28.16 -0.09
N VAL A 59 -1.28 27.15 -0.28
CA VAL A 59 -1.56 25.78 0.17
C VAL A 59 -1.66 25.72 1.70
N ASP A 60 -0.79 26.44 2.42
CA ASP A 60 -0.80 26.49 3.88
C ASP A 60 -2.09 27.10 4.43
N GLU A 61 -2.57 28.21 3.86
CA GLU A 61 -3.85 28.82 4.20
C GLU A 61 -5.03 27.89 3.95
N LEU A 62 -5.03 27.16 2.82
CA LEU A 62 -6.06 26.16 2.52
C LEU A 62 -6.06 25.00 3.53
N VAL A 63 -4.88 24.55 3.97
CA VAL A 63 -4.77 23.47 4.95
C VAL A 63 -5.18 23.95 6.34
N LYS A 64 -4.79 25.17 6.73
CA LYS A 64 -5.13 25.79 8.01
C LYS A 64 -6.60 26.21 8.13
N SER A 65 -7.28 26.44 7.02
CA SER A 65 -8.74 26.68 7.00
C SER A 65 -9.58 25.40 7.07
N SER A 66 -8.95 24.22 7.08
CA SER A 66 -9.65 22.96 7.22
C SER A 66 -10.27 22.77 8.61
N ARG A 67 -11.23 21.83 8.73
CA ARG A 67 -11.93 21.55 10.00
C ARG A 67 -10.99 21.15 11.14
N PHE A 68 -9.84 20.57 10.83
CA PHE A 68 -8.85 20.11 11.79
C PHE A 68 -7.46 20.52 11.31
N PRO A 69 -7.09 21.80 11.50
CA PRO A 69 -5.83 22.31 10.98
C PRO A 69 -4.65 21.66 11.72
N PRO A 70 -3.56 21.32 11.01
CA PRO A 70 -2.34 20.86 11.65
C PRO A 70 -1.72 22.00 12.47
N ALA A 71 -1.24 21.69 13.67
CA ALA A 71 -0.49 22.63 14.51
C ALA A 71 1.00 22.73 14.14
N GLU A 72 1.48 21.76 13.37
CA GLU A 72 2.87 21.61 12.95
C GLU A 72 3.21 22.57 11.79
N SER A 73 4.50 22.72 11.46
CA SER A 73 4.93 23.53 10.31
C SER A 73 4.51 22.91 8.98
N PHE A 74 4.52 23.71 7.90
CA PHE A 74 4.22 23.25 6.54
C PHE A 74 5.00 21.98 6.16
N ASP A 75 6.32 21.99 6.38
CA ASP A 75 7.17 20.86 6.01
C ASP A 75 6.87 19.62 6.85
N ASP A 76 6.56 19.77 8.14
CA ASP A 76 6.26 18.65 9.03
C ASP A 76 4.96 17.95 8.66
N TYR A 77 3.88 18.70 8.42
CA TYR A 77 2.62 18.09 8.07
C TYR A 77 2.64 17.56 6.62
N ILE A 78 3.36 18.20 5.70
CA ILE A 78 3.59 17.65 4.36
C ILE A 78 4.38 16.35 4.45
N ALA A 79 5.43 16.30 5.27
CA ALA A 79 6.19 15.08 5.58
C ALA A 79 5.27 13.95 6.06
N ARG A 80 4.36 14.29 6.98
CA ARG A 80 3.47 13.34 7.67
C ARG A 80 2.25 12.89 6.87
N PHE A 81 1.65 13.75 6.06
CA PHE A 81 0.35 13.48 5.42
C PHE A 81 0.44 13.26 3.91
N LEU A 82 1.32 13.98 3.19
CA LEU A 82 1.45 13.82 1.76
C LEU A 82 2.51 12.76 1.45
N PHE A 83 2.10 11.58 0.98
CA PHE A 83 2.99 10.45 0.69
C PHE A 83 3.97 10.14 1.85
N PRO A 84 3.47 9.68 3.01
CA PRO A 84 4.26 9.57 4.24
C PRO A 84 5.49 8.67 4.13
N ASP A 85 5.44 7.66 3.25
CA ASP A 85 6.54 6.72 3.05
C ASP A 85 7.63 7.26 2.10
N ILE A 86 7.42 8.43 1.47
CA ILE A 86 8.36 9.07 0.54
C ILE A 86 9.01 10.27 1.22
N SER A 87 10.33 10.22 1.36
CA SER A 87 11.10 11.32 1.96
C SER A 87 11.52 12.37 0.92
N GLY A 88 11.38 13.66 1.28
CA GLY A 88 11.84 14.81 0.50
C GLY A 88 10.83 15.34 -0.52
N ASN A 89 10.70 16.67 -0.58
CA ASN A 89 9.69 17.33 -1.42
C ASN A 89 9.90 17.06 -2.92
N ARG A 90 11.15 17.01 -3.38
CA ARG A 90 11.50 16.63 -4.77
C ARG A 90 10.96 15.24 -5.14
N ASN A 91 11.14 14.24 -4.29
CA ASN A 91 10.66 12.88 -4.56
C ASN A 91 9.14 12.78 -4.52
N LYS A 92 8.50 13.54 -3.64
CA LYS A 92 7.03 13.68 -3.61
C LYS A 92 6.50 14.33 -4.89
N ALA A 93 7.17 15.35 -5.39
CA ALA A 93 6.83 16.00 -6.66
C ALA A 93 7.01 15.03 -7.84
N LEU A 94 8.12 14.28 -7.91
CA LEU A 94 8.32 13.24 -8.92
C LEU A 94 7.21 12.17 -8.87
N PHE A 95 6.88 11.68 -7.68
CA PHE A 95 5.81 10.70 -7.50
C PHE A 95 4.44 11.26 -7.93
N LEU A 96 4.15 12.52 -7.59
CA LEU A 96 2.95 13.22 -8.05
C LEU A 96 2.92 13.33 -9.58
N GLY A 97 4.05 13.67 -10.21
CA GLY A 97 4.21 13.70 -11.67
C GLY A 97 3.89 12.35 -12.31
N TYR A 98 4.39 11.26 -11.73
CA TYR A 98 4.06 9.90 -12.17
C TYR A 98 2.57 9.56 -12.02
N MET A 99 1.91 10.00 -10.94
CA MET A 99 0.47 9.81 -10.76
C MET A 99 -0.33 10.56 -11.84
N VAL A 100 0.05 11.81 -12.13
CA VAL A 100 -0.57 12.62 -13.19
C VAL A 100 -0.36 11.96 -14.55
N LYS A 101 0.85 11.47 -14.85
CA LYS A 101 1.15 10.69 -16.06
C LYS A 101 0.20 9.51 -16.21
N CYS A 102 0.06 8.71 -15.15
CA CYS A 102 -0.80 7.52 -15.18
C CYS A 102 -2.27 7.89 -15.45
N LEU A 103 -2.76 8.98 -14.86
CA LEU A 103 -4.11 9.50 -15.09
C LEU A 103 -4.31 9.94 -16.54
N LEU A 104 -3.38 10.72 -17.10
CA LEU A 104 -3.45 11.22 -18.47
C LEU A 104 -3.33 10.10 -19.50
N MET A 105 -2.48 9.10 -19.25
CA MET A 105 -2.38 7.92 -20.12
C MET A 105 -3.66 7.07 -20.07
N ALA A 106 -4.34 6.99 -18.92
CA ALA A 106 -5.62 6.32 -18.83
C ALA A 106 -6.72 7.10 -19.57
N PHE A 107 -6.73 8.43 -19.43
CA PHE A 107 -7.68 9.31 -20.12
C PHE A 107 -7.55 9.23 -21.65
N THR A 108 -6.33 9.17 -22.17
CA THR A 108 -6.06 9.01 -23.61
C THR A 108 -6.23 7.58 -24.12
N GLY A 109 -6.52 6.61 -23.25
CA GLY A 109 -6.66 5.20 -23.62
C GLY A 109 -5.33 4.47 -23.89
N LYS A 110 -4.18 5.14 -23.76
CA LYS A 110 -2.83 4.53 -23.89
C LYS A 110 -2.53 3.56 -22.73
N ARG A 111 -3.20 3.72 -21.58
CA ARG A 111 -3.15 2.82 -20.43
C ARG A 111 -4.56 2.32 -20.08
N LYS A 112 -4.70 1.04 -19.73
CA LYS A 112 -5.95 0.49 -19.18
C LYS A 112 -6.16 0.97 -17.74
N CYS A 113 -7.41 1.31 -17.40
CA CYS A 113 -7.78 1.59 -16.01
C CYS A 113 -7.52 0.35 -15.13
N ASP A 114 -7.01 0.58 -13.93
CA ASP A 114 -6.69 -0.50 -13.00
C ASP A 114 -7.96 -1.21 -12.52
N ASN A 115 -7.96 -2.54 -12.55
CA ASN A 115 -9.10 -3.35 -12.08
C ASN A 115 -9.05 -3.51 -10.54
N LYS A 116 -10.07 -2.99 -9.85
CA LYS A 116 -10.24 -3.09 -8.39
C LYS A 116 -10.38 -4.53 -7.90
N ASP A 117 -10.91 -5.42 -8.72
CA ASP A 117 -11.15 -6.83 -8.38
C ASP A 117 -10.04 -7.77 -8.78
N ASP A 118 -8.96 -7.23 -9.36
CA ASP A 118 -7.73 -7.96 -9.53
C ASP A 118 -7.11 -8.33 -8.17
N PHE A 119 -6.97 -9.63 -7.94
CA PHE A 119 -6.39 -10.16 -6.72
C PHE A 119 -4.92 -9.79 -6.53
N ARG A 120 -4.21 -9.36 -7.60
CA ARG A 120 -2.86 -8.77 -7.49
C ARG A 120 -2.83 -7.50 -6.62
N ASN A 121 -3.93 -6.76 -6.59
CA ASN A 121 -4.07 -5.52 -5.84
C ASN A 121 -4.66 -5.74 -4.44
N LYS A 122 -5.01 -6.98 -4.09
CA LYS A 122 -5.56 -7.36 -2.79
C LYS A 122 -4.46 -8.04 -1.95
N ARG A 123 -4.61 -7.98 -0.63
CA ARG A 123 -3.72 -8.62 0.36
C ARG A 123 -4.57 -9.40 1.35
N LEU A 124 -4.02 -10.49 1.89
CA LEU A 124 -4.69 -11.33 2.87
C LEU A 124 -4.16 -11.08 4.28
N ASP A 125 -4.97 -10.43 5.12
CA ASP A 125 -4.69 -10.30 6.55
C ASP A 125 -4.52 -11.70 7.20
N LEU A 126 -3.29 -12.05 7.56
CA LEU A 126 -2.96 -13.31 8.26
C LEU A 126 -3.36 -13.25 9.75
N PRO A 127 -3.53 -14.41 10.42
CA PRO A 127 -3.91 -14.46 11.83
C PRO A 127 -2.99 -13.63 12.75
N GLY A 128 -1.68 -13.61 12.48
CA GLY A 128 -0.73 -12.81 13.26
C GLY A 128 -0.97 -11.30 13.17
N GLU A 129 -1.28 -10.78 11.98
CA GLU A 129 -1.58 -9.35 11.80
C GLU A 129 -2.92 -8.96 12.42
N LEU A 130 -3.92 -9.83 12.27
CA LEU A 130 -5.23 -9.64 12.90
C LEU A 130 -5.09 -9.63 14.43
N LEU A 131 -4.33 -10.58 15.00
CA LEU A 131 -4.16 -10.72 16.44
C LEU A 131 -3.34 -9.56 17.00
N GLY A 132 -2.24 -9.19 16.32
CA GLY A 132 -1.44 -8.04 16.68
C GLY A 132 -2.24 -6.73 16.66
N ARG A 133 -3.17 -6.58 15.70
CA ARG A 133 -4.08 -5.42 15.65
C ARG A 133 -5.03 -5.39 16.85
N GLU A 134 -5.66 -6.52 17.19
CA GLU A 134 -6.57 -6.60 18.34
C GLU A 134 -5.81 -6.38 19.66
N LEU A 135 -4.66 -7.02 19.84
CA LEU A 135 -3.83 -6.86 21.03
C LEU A 135 -3.42 -5.40 21.24
N ARG A 136 -2.92 -4.72 20.20
CA ARG A 136 -2.58 -3.28 20.29
C ARG A 136 -3.79 -2.42 20.66
N ALA A 137 -4.98 -2.79 20.22
CA ALA A 137 -6.19 -2.06 20.60
C ALA A 137 -6.54 -2.24 22.07
N GLN A 138 -6.40 -3.45 22.62
CA GLN A 138 -6.62 -3.72 24.04
C GLN A 138 -5.54 -3.08 24.92
N LEU A 139 -4.28 -3.08 24.49
CA LEU A 139 -3.19 -2.38 25.19
C LEU A 139 -3.44 -0.87 25.26
N ARG A 140 -3.84 -0.23 24.15
CA ARG A 140 -4.22 1.19 24.15
C ARG A 140 -5.43 1.49 25.05
N LEU A 141 -6.35 0.54 25.20
CA LEU A 141 -7.47 0.69 26.12
C LEU A 141 -7.01 0.61 27.58
N ALA A 142 -6.12 -0.34 27.90
CA ALA A 142 -5.50 -0.45 29.22
C ALA A 142 -4.71 0.80 29.58
N GLU A 143 -3.87 1.29 28.66
CA GLU A 143 -3.13 2.55 28.78
C GLU A 143 -4.06 3.73 29.08
N LYS A 144 -5.15 3.89 28.33
CA LYS A 144 -6.14 4.96 28.58
C LYS A 144 -6.79 4.86 29.95
N ARG A 145 -7.04 3.64 30.46
CA ARG A 145 -7.60 3.47 31.81
C ARG A 145 -6.58 3.79 32.89
N MET A 146 -5.33 3.36 32.70
CA MET A 146 -4.20 3.68 33.57
C MET A 146 -4.01 5.20 33.69
N VAL A 147 -3.93 5.92 32.56
CA VAL A 147 -3.78 7.38 32.53
C VAL A 147 -4.94 8.07 33.27
N LYS A 148 -6.18 7.64 33.05
CA LYS A 148 -7.35 8.18 33.76
C LYS A 148 -7.36 7.86 35.25
N ALA A 149 -6.74 6.76 35.69
CA ALA A 149 -6.63 6.44 37.11
C ALA A 149 -5.59 7.35 37.78
N ILE A 150 -4.42 7.49 37.17
CA ILE A 150 -3.36 8.39 37.64
C ILE A 150 -3.86 9.83 37.72
N GLN A 151 -4.55 10.32 36.68
CA GLN A 151 -5.11 11.68 36.67
C GLN A 151 -6.12 11.93 37.81
N ARG A 152 -6.88 10.91 38.23
CA ARG A 152 -7.83 11.06 39.35
C ARG A 152 -7.11 11.23 40.68
N ASP A 153 -6.03 10.49 40.91
CA ASP A 153 -5.25 10.62 42.13
C ASP A 153 -4.50 11.96 42.16
N LEU A 154 -3.93 12.39 41.02
CA LEU A 154 -3.29 13.70 40.88
C LEU A 154 -4.25 14.86 41.19
N ASN A 155 -5.48 14.80 40.68
CA ASN A 155 -6.48 15.85 40.88
C ASN A 155 -7.05 15.91 42.30
N SER A 156 -6.83 14.87 43.12
CA SER A 156 -7.37 14.77 44.48
C SER A 156 -6.32 15.01 45.57
N ASP A 157 -5.16 15.56 45.19
CA ASP A 157 -4.00 15.78 46.08
C ASP A 157 -3.56 14.51 46.82
N ARG A 158 -3.81 13.34 46.21
CA ARG A 158 -3.38 12.05 46.75
C ARG A 158 -1.97 11.75 46.26
N GLU A 159 -1.19 11.11 47.13
CA GLU A 159 0.10 10.55 46.72
C GLU A 159 -0.08 9.45 45.68
N LEU A 160 0.74 9.52 44.63
CA LEU A 160 0.79 8.51 43.59
C LEU A 160 1.11 7.14 44.19
N GLN A 161 0.33 6.14 43.81
CA GLN A 161 0.53 4.77 44.24
C GLN A 161 1.57 4.05 43.37
N ASP A 162 1.95 2.84 43.78
CA ASP A 162 2.77 1.95 42.96
C ASP A 162 2.10 1.68 41.60
N LEU A 163 2.92 1.58 40.56
CA LEU A 163 2.47 1.38 39.18
C LEU A 163 1.56 0.15 39.02
N GLU A 164 1.80 -0.90 39.80
CA GLU A 164 1.00 -2.14 39.80
C GLU A 164 -0.47 -1.89 40.11
N ARG A 165 -0.80 -0.86 40.90
CA ARG A 165 -2.19 -0.50 41.21
C ARG A 165 -2.93 0.15 40.04
N TYR A 166 -2.20 0.74 39.09
CA TYR A 166 -2.77 1.40 37.92
C TYR A 166 -2.88 0.48 36.69
N ILE A 167 -2.16 -0.65 36.69
CA ILE A 167 -2.16 -1.62 35.60
C ILE A 167 -3.21 -2.69 35.86
N ASP A 168 -4.24 -2.73 35.02
CA ASP A 168 -5.27 -3.77 35.05
C ASP A 168 -5.13 -4.74 33.86
N ALA A 169 -4.48 -5.88 34.12
CA ALA A 169 -4.28 -6.94 33.13
C ALA A 169 -5.60 -7.62 32.69
N SER A 170 -6.67 -7.49 33.47
CA SER A 170 -7.98 -8.07 33.14
C SER A 170 -8.59 -7.41 31.90
N ILE A 171 -8.24 -6.14 31.60
CA ILE A 171 -8.68 -5.42 30.40
C ILE A 171 -8.27 -6.17 29.14
N VAL A 172 -7.00 -6.58 29.08
CA VAL A 172 -6.44 -7.29 27.93
C VAL A 172 -7.01 -8.70 27.84
N THR A 173 -7.01 -9.43 28.96
CA THR A 173 -7.50 -10.81 29.03
C THR A 173 -8.98 -10.91 28.63
N ASN A 174 -9.83 -10.10 29.24
CA ASN A 174 -11.27 -10.09 28.96
C ASN A 174 -11.57 -9.53 27.56
N GLY A 175 -10.79 -8.54 27.11
CA GLY A 175 -10.90 -7.97 25.77
C GLY A 175 -10.63 -9.00 24.68
N LEU A 176 -9.54 -9.77 24.83
CA LEU A 176 -9.21 -10.86 23.91
C LEU A 176 -10.22 -12.00 23.98
N ASN A 177 -10.61 -12.45 25.17
CA ASN A 177 -11.64 -13.48 25.33
C ASN A 177 -12.94 -13.09 24.61
N ARG A 178 -13.39 -11.84 24.79
CA ARG A 178 -14.56 -11.32 24.07
C ARG A 178 -14.36 -11.32 22.55
N ALA A 179 -13.19 -10.91 22.06
CA ALA A 179 -12.90 -10.87 20.63
C ALA A 179 -12.93 -12.27 20.01
N PHE A 180 -12.42 -13.29 20.71
CA PHE A 180 -12.48 -14.69 20.27
C PHE A 180 -13.91 -15.25 20.32
N SER A 181 -14.65 -15.03 21.41
CA SER A 181 -16.01 -15.54 21.56
C SER A 181 -17.01 -14.91 20.58
N THR A 182 -16.90 -13.61 20.32
CA THR A 182 -17.81 -12.89 19.41
C THR A 182 -17.36 -12.93 17.94
N GLY A 183 -16.11 -13.30 17.69
CA GLY A 183 -15.49 -13.26 16.35
C GLY A 183 -15.45 -11.86 15.71
N SER A 184 -15.62 -10.80 16.51
CA SER A 184 -15.71 -9.40 16.07
C SER A 184 -14.48 -8.61 16.51
N TRP A 185 -13.52 -8.41 15.60
CA TRP A 185 -12.23 -7.76 15.93
C TRP A 185 -12.14 -6.34 15.36
N CYS A 186 -11.09 -5.61 15.74
CA CYS A 186 -10.82 -4.26 15.26
C CYS A 186 -10.73 -4.18 13.73
N HIS A 187 -11.45 -3.21 13.16
CA HIS A 187 -11.28 -2.88 11.75
C HIS A 187 -9.92 -2.19 11.51
N PRO A 188 -9.21 -2.47 10.39
CA PRO A 188 -7.89 -1.90 10.11
C PRO A 188 -7.85 -0.37 10.11
N TYR A 189 -8.81 0.26 9.43
CA TYR A 189 -8.82 1.71 9.20
C TYR A 189 -9.87 2.46 10.04
N LYS A 190 -11.09 1.90 10.12
CA LYS A 190 -12.22 2.54 10.78
C LYS A 190 -12.31 2.17 12.26
N ARG A 191 -11.85 3.06 13.14
CA ARG A 191 -11.78 2.81 14.60
C ARG A 191 -13.12 2.47 15.27
N ALA A 192 -14.22 2.99 14.75
CA ALA A 192 -15.56 2.77 15.29
C ALA A 192 -16.21 1.46 14.79
N GLU A 193 -15.70 0.87 13.71
CA GLU A 193 -16.26 -0.34 13.12
C GLU A 193 -15.50 -1.58 13.60
N ARG A 194 -16.21 -2.71 13.65
CA ARG A 194 -15.64 -4.03 13.95
C ARG A 194 -15.83 -4.94 12.74
N CYS A 195 -14.89 -5.86 12.56
CA CYS A 195 -14.94 -6.87 11.51
C CYS A 195 -15.46 -8.18 12.11
N SER A 196 -16.63 -8.63 11.65
CA SER A 196 -17.23 -9.89 12.04
C SER A 196 -16.72 -11.07 11.21
N GLY A 197 -16.90 -12.28 11.74
CA GLY A 197 -16.57 -13.52 11.02
C GLY A 197 -15.08 -13.77 10.83
N ILE A 198 -14.23 -13.19 11.70
CA ILE A 198 -12.79 -13.48 11.73
C ILE A 198 -12.52 -14.82 12.41
N VAL A 199 -13.20 -15.06 13.52
CA VAL A 199 -13.12 -16.33 14.26
C VAL A 199 -14.28 -17.21 13.81
N ALA A 200 -13.97 -18.47 13.55
CA ALA A 200 -14.94 -19.48 13.16
C ALA A 200 -14.60 -20.80 13.87
N THR A 201 -15.63 -21.59 14.15
CA THR A 201 -15.48 -22.94 14.72
C THR A 201 -14.84 -23.86 13.69
N LEU A 202 -13.77 -24.54 14.09
CA LEU A 202 -13.10 -25.53 13.27
C LEU A 202 -13.89 -26.84 13.25
N ARG A 203 -14.36 -27.28 12.09
CA ARG A 203 -15.11 -28.54 11.96
C ARG A 203 -14.14 -29.71 11.85
N ARG A 204 -14.30 -30.69 12.74
CA ARG A 204 -13.46 -31.89 12.83
C ARG A 204 -14.16 -33.17 12.35
N THR A 205 -15.11 -33.03 11.42
CA THR A 205 -15.85 -34.18 10.86
C THR A 205 -14.96 -35.12 10.05
N ASN A 206 -13.99 -34.58 9.32
CA ASN A 206 -12.98 -35.31 8.54
C ASN A 206 -11.70 -34.44 8.46
N PRO A 207 -10.49 -35.03 8.48
CA PRO A 207 -9.23 -34.32 8.20
C PRO A 207 -9.27 -33.36 7.00
N LEU A 208 -9.92 -33.72 5.89
CA LEU A 208 -10.04 -32.87 4.70
C LEU A 208 -10.90 -31.62 4.97
N GLN A 209 -11.98 -31.77 5.75
CA GLN A 209 -12.83 -30.64 6.14
C GLN A 209 -12.09 -29.68 7.07
N MET A 210 -11.31 -30.21 8.01
CA MET A 210 -10.44 -29.42 8.87
C MET A 210 -9.41 -28.63 8.07
N MET A 211 -8.72 -29.28 7.13
CA MET A 211 -7.74 -28.64 6.23
C MET A 211 -8.38 -27.54 5.38
N SER A 212 -9.58 -27.78 4.84
CA SER A 212 -10.34 -26.79 4.07
C SER A 212 -10.70 -25.58 4.92
N ASP A 213 -11.17 -25.79 6.15
CA ASP A 213 -11.52 -24.70 7.08
C ASP A 213 -10.29 -23.86 7.47
N LEU A 214 -9.11 -24.46 7.64
CA LEU A 214 -7.85 -23.75 7.92
C LEU A 214 -7.36 -22.89 6.76
N ARG A 215 -7.74 -23.22 5.52
CA ARG A 215 -7.34 -22.49 4.30
C ARG A 215 -8.42 -21.54 3.79
N LYS A 216 -9.47 -21.32 4.59
CA LYS A 216 -10.58 -20.44 4.25
C LYS A 216 -10.17 -18.97 4.35
N THR A 217 -10.58 -18.21 3.35
CA THR A 217 -10.37 -16.76 3.26
C THR A 217 -11.73 -16.09 3.09
N ARG A 218 -11.83 -14.86 3.61
CA ARG A 218 -13.06 -14.06 3.53
C ARG A 218 -12.74 -12.69 2.98
N GLN A 219 -13.33 -12.36 1.84
CA GLN A 219 -13.30 -11.00 1.31
C GLN A 219 -14.30 -10.14 2.08
N ARG A 220 -13.83 -9.00 2.60
CA ARG A 220 -14.69 -8.05 3.29
C ARG A 220 -15.31 -7.09 2.28
N VAL A 221 -16.64 -7.04 2.26
CA VAL A 221 -17.42 -6.11 1.44
C VAL A 221 -18.47 -5.48 2.35
N ALA A 222 -18.66 -4.16 2.25
CA ALA A 222 -19.73 -3.49 2.97
C ALA A 222 -21.07 -4.04 2.46
N TYR A 223 -21.87 -4.58 3.37
CA TYR A 223 -23.00 -5.48 3.06
C TYR A 223 -24.20 -4.81 2.36
N ALA A 224 -24.10 -3.52 2.04
CA ALA A 224 -25.14 -2.77 1.35
C ALA A 224 -24.83 -2.69 -0.16
N GLY A 225 -25.30 -3.67 -0.93
CA GLY A 225 -25.29 -3.54 -2.39
C GLY A 225 -25.54 -4.84 -3.13
N LYS A 226 -26.43 -4.76 -4.14
CA LYS A 226 -26.84 -5.78 -5.12
C LYS A 226 -25.73 -6.79 -5.49
N ALA A 227 -26.13 -8.02 -5.82
CA ALA A 227 -25.26 -9.01 -6.46
C ALA A 227 -24.40 -8.34 -7.54
N GLY A 228 -23.08 -8.37 -7.35
CA GLY A 228 -22.13 -7.56 -8.12
C GLY A 228 -20.71 -8.14 -8.11
N ASP A 229 -19.85 -7.48 -8.88
CA ASP A 229 -18.54 -7.90 -9.42
C ASP A 229 -17.64 -8.71 -8.48
N ALA A 230 -17.53 -8.32 -7.20
CA ALA A 230 -16.66 -8.97 -6.22
C ALA A 230 -16.94 -10.47 -5.99
N ARG A 231 -18.17 -10.93 -6.23
CA ARG A 231 -18.55 -12.34 -6.09
C ARG A 231 -18.10 -13.19 -7.27
N TYR A 232 -17.97 -12.60 -8.45
CA TYR A 232 -17.63 -13.34 -9.66
C TYR A 232 -16.19 -13.86 -9.62
N PRO A 233 -15.91 -15.01 -10.26
CA PRO A 233 -14.56 -15.48 -10.45
C PRO A 233 -13.79 -14.47 -11.32
N ASN A 234 -12.65 -14.01 -10.82
CA ASN A 234 -11.71 -13.17 -11.55
C ASN A 234 -10.53 -14.05 -12.03
N PRO A 235 -10.04 -13.90 -13.27
CA PRO A 235 -8.90 -14.68 -13.77
C PRO A 235 -7.64 -14.60 -12.89
N SER A 236 -7.47 -13.50 -12.15
CA SER A 236 -6.37 -13.31 -11.19
C SER A 236 -6.36 -14.32 -10.03
N TYR A 237 -7.45 -15.05 -9.80
CA TYR A 237 -7.56 -16.12 -8.79
C TYR A 237 -6.80 -17.39 -9.19
N TRP A 238 -6.46 -17.56 -10.47
CA TRP A 238 -5.85 -18.78 -10.98
C TRP A 238 -4.58 -19.17 -10.20
N GLY A 239 -4.57 -20.41 -9.69
CA GLY A 239 -3.46 -20.96 -8.90
C GLY A 239 -3.27 -20.36 -7.51
N LYS A 240 -4.20 -19.50 -7.06
CA LYS A 240 -4.15 -18.78 -5.78
C LYS A 240 -5.35 -19.11 -4.91
N LEU A 241 -6.55 -19.02 -5.48
CA LEU A 241 -7.82 -19.29 -4.82
C LEU A 241 -8.62 -20.33 -5.60
N CYS A 242 -9.34 -21.19 -4.89
CA CYS A 242 -10.37 -22.03 -5.47
C CYS A 242 -11.64 -21.20 -5.66
N PHE A 243 -12.10 -21.08 -6.90
CA PHE A 243 -13.35 -20.36 -7.21
C PHE A 243 -14.60 -21.25 -7.11
N MET A 244 -14.43 -22.59 -7.15
CA MET A 244 -15.54 -23.55 -7.01
C MET A 244 -15.93 -23.79 -5.54
N SER A 245 -14.95 -23.75 -4.64
CA SER A 245 -15.18 -24.04 -3.22
C SER A 245 -15.59 -22.77 -2.46
N THR A 246 -16.89 -22.46 -2.54
CA THR A 246 -17.53 -21.32 -1.88
C THR A 246 -18.89 -21.76 -1.31
N PRO A 247 -19.32 -21.24 -0.15
CA PRO A 247 -20.64 -21.58 0.40
C PRO A 247 -21.76 -20.95 -0.44
N ASP A 248 -22.94 -21.58 -0.41
CA ASP A 248 -24.13 -21.03 -1.05
C ASP A 248 -24.70 -19.82 -0.32
N GLY A 249 -25.59 -19.11 -1.02
CA GLY A 249 -26.33 -17.98 -0.50
C GLY A 249 -25.47 -16.72 -0.33
N GLU A 250 -25.63 -16.07 0.82
CA GLU A 250 -25.13 -14.71 1.02
C GLU A 250 -23.60 -14.61 0.97
N ASN A 251 -22.88 -15.67 1.36
CA ASN A 251 -21.41 -15.71 1.38
C ASN A 251 -20.79 -16.23 0.07
N CYS A 252 -21.61 -16.58 -0.92
CA CYS A 252 -21.16 -17.11 -2.21
C CYS A 252 -20.26 -16.09 -2.93
N GLY A 253 -19.07 -16.55 -3.32
CA GLY A 253 -18.03 -15.76 -3.98
C GLY A 253 -17.19 -14.89 -3.03
N LEU A 254 -17.62 -14.70 -1.77
CA LEU A 254 -16.91 -13.90 -0.78
C LEU A 254 -16.03 -14.74 0.13
N VAL A 255 -16.48 -15.96 0.44
CA VAL A 255 -15.71 -16.95 1.18
C VAL A 255 -15.12 -17.95 0.18
N LYS A 256 -13.80 -18.05 0.14
CA LYS A 256 -13.05 -18.88 -0.81
C LYS A 256 -11.91 -19.60 -0.10
N ASN A 257 -11.51 -20.74 -0.62
CA ASN A 257 -10.36 -21.48 -0.09
C ASN A 257 -9.08 -21.17 -0.88
N LEU A 258 -7.94 -21.11 -0.19
CA LEU A 258 -6.63 -21.06 -0.83
C LEU A 258 -6.41 -22.32 -1.68
N ALA A 259 -5.75 -22.16 -2.82
CA ALA A 259 -5.31 -23.32 -3.61
C ALA A 259 -4.25 -24.13 -2.84
N VAL A 260 -4.10 -25.41 -3.17
CA VAL A 260 -3.19 -26.33 -2.45
C VAL A 260 -1.74 -25.80 -2.43
N THR A 261 -1.27 -25.26 -3.55
CA THR A 261 0.09 -24.72 -3.71
C THR A 261 0.21 -23.23 -3.37
N ALA A 262 -0.87 -22.60 -2.90
CA ALA A 262 -0.85 -21.18 -2.61
C ALA A 262 -0.13 -20.90 -1.29
N ILE A 263 0.85 -20.00 -1.34
CA ILE A 263 1.60 -19.54 -0.17
C ILE A 263 1.27 -18.07 0.04
N VAL A 264 0.98 -17.69 1.28
CA VAL A 264 0.82 -16.28 1.64
C VAL A 264 2.17 -15.77 2.10
N SER A 265 2.71 -14.75 1.44
CA SER A 265 4.01 -14.17 1.84
C SER A 265 3.96 -13.55 3.23
N SER A 266 5.05 -13.73 3.96
CA SER A 266 5.35 -13.04 5.22
C SER A 266 6.19 -11.79 4.94
N ARG A 267 6.38 -10.95 5.96
CA ARG A 267 7.23 -9.75 5.81
C ARG A 267 8.68 -10.16 5.61
N VAL A 268 9.29 -9.69 4.54
CA VAL A 268 10.74 -9.75 4.35
C VAL A 268 11.35 -8.49 4.98
N MET A 269 12.26 -8.65 5.93
CA MET A 269 12.94 -7.53 6.62
C MET A 269 14.29 -7.16 5.98
N GLN A 270 14.68 -7.83 4.90
CA GLN A 270 15.96 -7.64 4.24
C GLN A 270 16.07 -6.23 3.59
N PRO A 271 17.20 -5.52 3.73
CA PRO A 271 17.45 -4.29 2.98
C PRO A 271 17.71 -4.63 1.51
N LEU A 272 16.80 -4.20 0.63
CA LEU A 272 16.85 -4.56 -0.80
C LEU A 272 17.39 -3.45 -1.70
N ILE A 273 17.51 -2.23 -1.17
CA ILE A 273 18.00 -1.07 -1.93
C ILE A 273 19.43 -1.32 -2.43
N GLU A 274 20.32 -1.84 -1.59
CA GLU A 274 21.71 -2.17 -1.98
C GLU A 274 21.77 -3.24 -3.07
N SER A 275 20.91 -4.26 -2.96
CA SER A 275 20.78 -5.30 -3.99
C SER A 275 20.24 -4.73 -5.31
N PHE A 276 19.36 -3.72 -5.26
CA PHE A 276 18.88 -3.06 -6.47
C PHE A 276 19.98 -2.22 -7.12
N ILE A 277 20.79 -1.52 -6.31
CA ILE A 277 21.93 -0.74 -6.81
C ILE A 277 22.94 -1.67 -7.50
N SER A 278 23.28 -2.82 -6.91
CA SER A 278 24.19 -3.79 -7.55
C SER A 278 23.61 -4.41 -8.83
N CYS A 279 22.28 -4.42 -8.99
CA CYS A 279 21.60 -4.80 -10.23
C CYS A 279 21.58 -3.70 -11.30
N GLY A 280 22.05 -2.49 -11.01
CA GLY A 280 22.09 -1.36 -11.95
C GLY A 280 21.00 -0.31 -11.76
N MET A 281 20.41 -0.21 -10.56
CA MET A 281 19.51 0.91 -10.21
C MET A 281 20.30 2.12 -9.72
N SER A 282 19.98 3.29 -10.24
CA SER A 282 20.41 4.58 -9.69
C SER A 282 19.36 5.10 -8.71
N LYS A 283 19.77 5.63 -7.56
CA LYS A 283 18.83 6.18 -6.56
C LYS A 283 18.15 7.42 -7.11
N LEU A 284 16.89 7.63 -6.74
CA LEU A 284 16.09 8.75 -7.27
C LEU A 284 16.70 10.13 -7.00
N ASN A 285 17.34 10.32 -5.84
CA ASN A 285 17.99 11.58 -5.47
C ASN A 285 19.20 11.93 -6.35
N ASP A 286 19.86 10.90 -6.91
CA ASP A 286 21.12 11.07 -7.64
C ASP A 286 20.86 11.33 -9.14
N ILE A 287 19.62 11.20 -9.60
CA ILE A 287 19.25 11.34 -11.00
C ILE A 287 18.68 12.76 -11.25
N PRO A 288 19.24 13.52 -12.21
CA PRO A 288 18.66 14.79 -12.61
C PRO A 288 17.31 14.57 -13.31
N THR A 289 16.38 15.52 -13.14
CA THR A 289 14.98 15.37 -13.58
C THR A 289 14.87 15.06 -15.08
N GLU A 290 15.72 15.66 -15.89
CA GLU A 290 15.75 15.51 -17.35
C GLU A 290 16.10 14.09 -17.80
N HIS A 291 16.96 13.38 -17.05
CA HIS A 291 17.35 12.01 -17.38
C HIS A 291 16.34 10.97 -16.90
N ILE A 292 15.54 11.28 -15.87
CA ILE A 292 14.55 10.35 -15.29
C ILE A 292 13.51 9.90 -16.32
N GLN A 293 13.17 10.76 -17.29
CA GLN A 293 12.17 10.48 -18.32
C GLN A 293 12.51 9.26 -19.17
N ARG A 294 13.79 9.07 -19.49
CA ARG A 294 14.27 8.02 -20.40
C ARG A 294 14.59 6.71 -19.69
N MET A 295 14.42 6.66 -18.37
CA MET A 295 14.74 5.50 -17.55
C MET A 295 13.48 4.77 -17.09
N ASP A 296 13.60 3.45 -16.98
CA ASP A 296 12.58 2.60 -16.38
C ASP A 296 12.53 2.84 -14.87
N LYS A 297 11.34 3.17 -14.38
CA LYS A 297 11.10 3.54 -12.98
C LYS A 297 11.04 2.27 -12.12
N ILE A 298 11.75 2.26 -11.00
CA ILE A 298 11.79 1.13 -10.06
C ILE A 298 11.04 1.51 -8.79
N PHE A 299 9.93 0.79 -8.54
CA PHE A 299 9.15 0.91 -7.32
C PHE A 299 9.51 -0.21 -6.36
N LEU A 300 9.72 0.14 -5.10
CA LEU A 300 9.81 -0.81 -4.00
C LEU A 300 8.63 -0.53 -3.09
N ASN A 301 7.72 -1.50 -2.93
CA ASN A 301 6.62 -1.34 -1.98
C ASN A 301 5.73 -0.11 -2.28
N GLY A 302 5.55 0.23 -3.55
CA GLY A 302 4.80 1.41 -3.98
C GLY A 302 5.58 2.72 -3.90
N ASN A 303 6.75 2.74 -3.25
CA ASN A 303 7.63 3.90 -3.24
C ASN A 303 8.55 3.88 -4.46
N TRP A 304 8.63 5.00 -5.16
CA TRP A 304 9.61 5.17 -6.23
C TRP A 304 11.00 5.36 -5.61
N VAL A 305 11.85 4.33 -5.68
CA VAL A 305 13.17 4.33 -5.02
C VAL A 305 14.32 4.68 -5.95
N GLY A 306 14.15 4.46 -7.24
CA GLY A 306 15.18 4.73 -8.24
C GLY A 306 14.71 4.43 -9.65
N SER A 307 15.64 4.52 -10.59
CA SER A 307 15.39 4.21 -12.00
C SER A 307 16.59 3.47 -12.60
N CYS A 308 16.37 2.76 -13.70
CA CYS A 308 17.40 2.03 -14.43
C CYS A 308 17.25 2.26 -15.94
N GLU A 309 18.35 2.22 -16.69
CA GLU A 309 18.32 2.38 -18.15
C GLU A 309 17.86 1.10 -18.85
N ASN A 310 18.19 -0.07 -18.28
CA ASN A 310 17.87 -1.37 -18.86
C ASN A 310 17.16 -2.27 -17.83
N SER A 311 15.83 -2.19 -17.81
CA SER A 311 15.00 -3.02 -16.93
C SER A 311 15.14 -4.53 -17.19
N ALA A 312 15.41 -4.95 -18.43
CA ALA A 312 15.58 -6.37 -18.75
C ALA A 312 16.80 -6.97 -18.04
N SER A 313 17.94 -6.28 -18.09
CA SER A 313 19.17 -6.68 -17.37
C SER A 313 18.97 -6.63 -15.85
N PHE A 314 18.35 -5.57 -15.34
CA PHE A 314 18.02 -5.44 -13.92
C PHE A 314 17.16 -6.61 -13.43
N VAL A 315 16.07 -6.92 -14.12
CA VAL A 315 15.16 -8.02 -13.77
C VAL A 315 15.87 -9.37 -13.86
N PHE A 316 16.72 -9.57 -14.87
CA PHE A 316 17.49 -10.80 -15.00
C PHE A 316 18.40 -11.01 -13.79
N ARG A 317 19.21 -10.00 -13.43
CA ARG A 317 20.10 -10.05 -12.26
C ARG A 317 19.33 -10.28 -10.96
N LEU A 318 18.23 -9.56 -10.76
CA LEU A 318 17.37 -9.72 -9.58
C LEU A 318 16.80 -11.14 -9.48
N ARG A 319 16.37 -11.72 -10.60
CA ARG A 319 15.88 -13.12 -10.65
C ARG A 319 16.99 -14.12 -10.36
N CYS A 320 18.23 -13.86 -10.78
CA CYS A 320 19.39 -14.68 -10.45
C CYS A 320 19.70 -14.62 -8.95
N MET A 321 19.76 -13.42 -8.36
CA MET A 321 19.97 -13.24 -6.90
C MET A 321 18.91 -13.96 -6.07
N ARG A 322 17.64 -13.91 -6.51
CA ARG A 322 16.55 -14.63 -5.83
C ARG A 322 16.68 -16.16 -5.96
N ARG A 323 17.14 -16.67 -7.11
CA ARG A 323 17.36 -18.12 -7.31
C ARG A 323 18.57 -18.65 -6.56
N SER A 324 19.56 -17.81 -6.31
CA SER A 324 20.73 -18.12 -5.48
C SER A 324 20.50 -17.82 -3.99
N SER A 325 19.26 -17.53 -3.58
CA SER A 325 18.89 -17.20 -2.19
C SER A 325 19.63 -16.00 -1.58
N LEU A 326 20.19 -15.11 -2.40
CA LEU A 326 20.75 -13.83 -1.93
C LEU A 326 19.63 -12.84 -1.56
N ILE A 327 18.48 -12.97 -2.21
CA ILE A 327 17.25 -12.24 -1.91
C ILE A 327 16.18 -13.27 -1.55
N ASP A 328 15.36 -12.96 -0.54
CA ASP A 328 14.26 -13.83 -0.13
C ASP A 328 13.35 -14.23 -1.33
N PRO A 329 13.07 -15.54 -1.54
CA PRO A 329 12.25 -16.03 -2.64
C PRO A 329 10.84 -15.42 -2.72
N GLN A 330 10.32 -14.92 -1.59
CA GLN A 330 9.01 -14.27 -1.50
C GLN A 330 9.00 -12.86 -2.08
N VAL A 331 10.17 -12.25 -2.31
CA VAL A 331 10.27 -10.99 -3.05
C VAL A 331 9.78 -11.22 -4.48
N THR A 332 8.80 -10.41 -4.87
CA THR A 332 8.20 -10.48 -6.21
C THR A 332 8.57 -9.26 -7.02
N SER A 333 8.98 -9.49 -8.26
CA SER A 333 9.25 -8.44 -9.24
C SER A 333 8.27 -8.57 -10.39
N PHE A 334 7.59 -7.49 -10.74
CA PHE A 334 6.66 -7.42 -11.87
C PHE A 334 6.99 -6.25 -12.78
N PHE A 335 6.95 -6.51 -14.08
CA PHE A 335 7.11 -5.48 -15.10
C PHE A 335 5.74 -5.00 -15.58
N HIS A 336 5.55 -3.69 -15.66
CA HIS A 336 4.34 -3.02 -16.11
C HIS A 336 4.65 -2.04 -17.24
N GLY A 337 4.95 -2.60 -18.43
CA GLY A 337 5.14 -1.87 -19.68
C GLY A 337 6.36 -0.94 -19.69
N TRP A 338 6.31 0.11 -18.86
CA TRP A 338 7.24 1.23 -18.75
C TRP A 338 7.72 1.47 -17.31
N SER A 339 7.27 0.64 -16.36
CA SER A 339 7.72 0.69 -14.97
C SER A 339 7.90 -0.70 -14.40
N LEU A 340 8.94 -0.86 -13.59
CA LEU A 340 9.22 -2.07 -12.85
C LEU A 340 8.80 -1.87 -11.39
N SER A 341 7.95 -2.76 -10.90
CA SER A 341 7.51 -2.77 -9.52
C SER A 341 8.05 -4.02 -8.82
N ALA A 342 8.93 -3.81 -7.85
CA ALA A 342 9.30 -4.82 -6.86
C ALA A 342 8.41 -4.68 -5.62
N LEU A 343 7.78 -5.78 -5.22
CA LEU A 343 6.93 -5.86 -4.05
C LEU A 343 7.60 -6.79 -3.04
N THR A 344 7.82 -6.26 -1.84
CA THR A 344 8.42 -6.96 -0.69
C THR A 344 7.46 -7.00 0.51
N TYR A 345 6.28 -6.38 0.36
CA TYR A 345 5.25 -6.36 1.39
C TYR A 345 4.63 -7.74 1.65
N LEU A 346 4.32 -7.92 2.94
CA LEU A 346 3.38 -8.88 3.53
C LEU A 346 2.21 -9.25 2.60
N GLN A 347 1.86 -10.53 2.60
CA GLN A 347 0.54 -11.05 2.22
C GLN A 347 0.18 -10.97 0.73
N SER A 348 1.17 -10.81 -0.13
CA SER A 348 1.04 -11.17 -1.55
C SER A 348 0.88 -12.70 -1.65
N LEU A 349 -0.13 -13.16 -2.38
CA LEU A 349 -0.31 -14.59 -2.63
C LEU A 349 0.66 -15.06 -3.72
N LEU A 350 1.54 -15.96 -3.34
CA LEU A 350 2.53 -16.58 -4.21
C LEU A 350 1.99 -17.93 -4.71
N ARG A 351 2.32 -18.22 -5.95
CA ARG A 351 2.16 -19.56 -6.54
C ARG A 351 3.55 -20.16 -6.65
N CYS A 352 3.76 -21.33 -6.05
CA CYS A 352 4.91 -22.15 -6.38
C CYS A 352 4.73 -22.68 -7.80
N LEU A 353 5.56 -22.18 -8.71
CA LEU A 353 5.69 -22.71 -10.07
C LEU A 353 7.07 -23.34 -10.18
N VAL A 354 7.14 -24.53 -10.79
CA VAL A 354 8.42 -25.10 -11.22
C VAL A 354 8.99 -24.19 -12.28
N CYS A 355 10.18 -23.62 -12.04
CA CYS A 355 10.89 -22.91 -13.10
C CYS A 355 11.20 -23.94 -14.19
N ARG A 356 10.79 -23.67 -15.44
CA ARG A 356 11.26 -24.43 -16.59
C ARG A 356 12.78 -24.26 -16.63
N PHE A 357 13.50 -25.19 -16.04
CA PHE A 357 14.90 -25.39 -16.37
C PHE A 357 14.88 -25.82 -17.83
N SER A 358 15.52 -25.03 -18.69
CA SER A 358 15.92 -25.53 -20.00
C SER A 358 16.98 -26.59 -19.71
N ILE A 359 16.53 -27.81 -19.43
CA ILE A 359 17.37 -29.00 -19.48
C ILE A 359 17.59 -29.23 -20.98
N CYS A 360 18.55 -28.48 -21.54
CA CYS A 360 19.31 -29.01 -22.63
C CYS A 360 20.29 -30.01 -22.00
N THR A 361 20.16 -31.25 -22.43
CA THR A 361 21.09 -32.37 -22.26
C THR A 361 20.92 -33.22 -20.99
N LEU A 362 20.98 -34.55 -21.21
CA LEU A 362 20.93 -35.71 -20.30
C LEU A 362 19.50 -36.10 -19.82
N PHE A 363 18.86 -37.21 -20.24
CA PHE A 363 19.25 -38.55 -20.73
C PHE A 363 18.15 -39.01 -21.73
N LEU A 364 18.40 -39.59 -22.92
CA LEU A 364 18.73 -41.01 -23.20
C LEU A 364 18.32 -42.01 -22.11
N PHE A 365 17.03 -42.36 -22.05
CA PHE A 365 16.47 -43.69 -22.34
C PHE A 365 14.95 -43.66 -22.21
#